data_AF-A0A9W5YE47-F1
#
_entry.id   AF-A0A9W5YE47-F1
#
_cell.length_a   1.000
_cell.length_b   1.000
_cell.length_c   1.000
_cell.angle_alpha   90.00
_cell.angle_beta   90.00
_cell.angle_gamma   90.00
#
_symmetry.space_group_name_H-M   'P 1'
#
loop_
_entity.id
_entity.type
_entity.pdbx_description
1 polymer ?
#
loop_
_entity_poly.entity_id
_entity_poly.type
_entity_poly.pdbx_seq_one_letter_code
_entity_poly.pdbx_strand_id
1 'polypeptide(L)'
;MNITVVYGTERKGCTYNIAQQVINQINNAKVTEIFLPRDLPEFCISCLRCFSEKKGNCTHSDYTISIRKKLLAADLIILTSPVYSYHVTGQMKVFLDHFANMWMVHRPERDMFRKQGLVIATASGPVYRKSLKEMKDSLDFWGVAKTYKMGCAVFECNWKNVSPRIKEKVSKKTKKIADKVIRNNGKVKPCFRVRKWFLISSMLQKHIGSNPVDVEYWREQGWLNKKRPWKN
;
A
#
# COMPACT_ATOMS: atom_id res chain seq x y z
N MET A 1 -5.63 -3.44 -16.57
CA MET A 1 -4.85 -2.98 -15.40
C MET A 1 -5.01 -4.03 -14.32
N ASN A 2 -3.90 -4.52 -13.75
CA ASN A 2 -3.94 -5.44 -12.61
C ASN A 2 -4.10 -4.62 -11.33
N ILE A 3 -5.11 -4.93 -10.52
CA ILE A 3 -5.41 -4.23 -9.27
C ILE A 3 -5.34 -5.23 -8.13
N THR A 4 -4.55 -4.94 -7.10
CA THR A 4 -4.59 -5.68 -5.84
C THR A 4 -5.18 -4.78 -4.76
N VAL A 5 -6.27 -5.21 -4.15
CA VAL A 5 -6.96 -4.46 -3.09
C VAL A 5 -6.84 -5.21 -1.78
N VAL A 6 -6.41 -4.51 -0.74
CA VAL A 6 -6.31 -5.02 0.62
C VAL A 6 -7.39 -4.33 1.47
N TYR A 7 -8.35 -5.11 1.93
CA TYR A 7 -9.39 -4.69 2.85
C TYR A 7 -8.96 -4.93 4.29
N GLY A 8 -8.89 -3.85 5.07
CA GLY A 8 -8.57 -3.89 6.50
C GLY A 8 -9.62 -4.58 7.38
N THR A 9 -10.77 -4.95 6.81
CA THR A 9 -11.78 -5.80 7.44
C THR A 9 -12.43 -6.71 6.40
N GLU A 10 -13.04 -7.81 6.84
CA GLU A 10 -13.84 -8.68 5.98
C GLU A 10 -15.21 -8.07 5.62
N ARG A 11 -15.58 -6.98 6.29
CA ARG A 11 -16.89 -6.37 6.17
C ARG A 11 -17.04 -5.66 4.82
N LYS A 12 -18.00 -6.12 4.02
CA LYS A 12 -18.44 -5.44 2.78
C LYS A 12 -19.34 -4.21 3.04
N GLY A 13 -18.86 -3.31 3.92
CA GLY A 13 -19.55 -2.07 4.32
C GLY A 13 -19.17 -0.86 3.48
N CYS A 14 -19.21 0.35 4.07
CA CYS A 14 -18.92 1.60 3.38
C CYS A 14 -17.53 1.64 2.71
N THR A 15 -16.46 1.28 3.42
CA THR A 15 -15.08 1.29 2.88
C THR A 15 -14.96 0.41 1.64
N TYR A 16 -15.51 -0.80 1.70
CA TYR A 16 -15.52 -1.76 0.60
C TYR A 16 -16.26 -1.19 -0.61
N ASN A 17 -17.50 -0.72 -0.43
CA ASN A 17 -18.32 -0.19 -1.52
C ASN A 17 -17.67 1.04 -2.19
N ILE A 18 -16.98 1.88 -1.40
CA ILE A 18 -16.25 3.03 -1.92
C ILE A 18 -15.04 2.60 -2.77
N ALA A 19 -14.31 1.57 -2.35
CA ALA A 19 -13.22 1.01 -3.15
C ALA A 19 -13.74 0.41 -4.46
N GLN A 20 -14.82 -0.36 -4.39
CA GLN A 20 -15.49 -0.95 -5.56
C GLN A 20 -15.96 0.12 -6.56
N GLN A 21 -16.46 1.26 -6.09
CA GLN A 21 -16.80 2.38 -6.98
C GLN A 21 -15.61 2.97 -7.74
N VAL A 22 -14.39 2.90 -7.21
CA VAL A 22 -13.19 3.31 -7.95
C VAL A 22 -12.82 2.24 -8.97
N ILE A 23 -12.82 0.97 -8.54
CA ILE A 23 -12.45 -0.19 -9.36
C ILE A 23 -13.36 -0.31 -10.58
N ASN A 24 -14.68 -0.19 -10.38
CA ASN A 24 -15.69 -0.33 -11.43
C ASN A 24 -15.62 0.75 -12.52
N GLN A 25 -14.87 1.83 -12.28
CA GLN A 25 -14.63 2.86 -13.30
C GLN A 25 -13.41 2.58 -14.17
N ILE A 26 -12.62 1.57 -13.82
CA ILE A 26 -11.41 1.18 -14.55
C ILE A 26 -11.78 0.02 -15.48
N ASN A 27 -11.94 0.32 -16.77
CA ASN A 27 -12.27 -0.68 -17.79
C ASN A 27 -11.22 -1.80 -17.84
N ASN A 28 -11.66 -3.05 -18.02
CA ASN A 28 -10.80 -4.24 -18.12
C ASN A 28 -9.81 -4.38 -16.94
N ALA A 29 -10.26 -4.03 -15.73
CA ALA A 29 -9.51 -4.27 -14.51
C ALA A 29 -9.49 -5.76 -14.18
N LYS A 30 -8.30 -6.33 -13.95
CA LYS A 30 -8.12 -7.66 -13.35
C LYS A 30 -7.91 -7.45 -11.85
N VAL A 31 -8.92 -7.78 -11.05
CA VAL A 31 -8.95 -7.44 -9.63
C VAL A 31 -8.59 -8.66 -8.80
N THR A 32 -7.62 -8.51 -7.91
CA THR A 32 -7.28 -9.46 -6.86
C THR A 32 -7.65 -8.83 -5.52
N GLU A 33 -8.55 -9.48 -4.78
CA GLU A 33 -8.99 -9.00 -3.47
C GLU A 33 -8.30 -9.80 -2.35
N ILE A 34 -7.89 -9.07 -1.31
CA ILE A 34 -7.31 -9.60 -0.08
C ILE A 34 -8.14 -9.02 1.08
N PHE A 35 -8.69 -9.86 1.93
CA PHE A 35 -9.49 -9.49 3.09
C PHE A 35 -8.77 -9.88 4.38
N LEU A 36 -8.61 -8.93 5.29
CA LEU A 36 -7.97 -9.15 6.58
C LEU A 36 -9.04 -9.26 7.69
N PRO A 37 -8.89 -10.18 8.66
CA PRO A 37 -7.73 -11.05 8.88
C PRO A 37 -7.73 -12.36 8.07
N ARG A 38 -8.82 -12.74 7.40
CA ARG A 38 -8.95 -14.03 6.69
C ARG A 38 -7.71 -14.47 5.89
N ASP A 39 -7.15 -13.57 5.07
CA ASP A 39 -6.04 -13.90 4.17
C ASP A 39 -4.65 -13.69 4.82
N LEU A 40 -4.58 -13.12 6.03
CA LEU A 40 -3.39 -12.96 6.87
C LEU A 40 -3.81 -12.84 8.34
N PRO A 41 -4.11 -13.96 9.00
CA PRO A 41 -4.67 -13.95 10.35
C PRO A 41 -3.62 -13.73 11.44
N GLU A 42 -2.36 -14.06 11.14
CA GLU A 42 -1.28 -14.07 12.12
C GLU A 42 -0.73 -12.69 12.44
N PHE A 43 -0.52 -12.39 13.71
CA PHE A 43 0.18 -11.18 14.15
C PHE A 43 1.67 -11.24 13.80
N CYS A 44 2.29 -10.09 13.55
CA CYS A 44 3.75 -10.04 13.45
C CYS A 44 4.34 -10.24 14.86
N ILE A 45 5.12 -11.30 15.05
CA ILE A 45 5.74 -11.65 16.34
C ILE A 45 7.14 -11.06 16.52
N SER A 46 7.54 -10.12 15.65
CA SER A 46 8.87 -9.50 15.68
C SER A 46 10.05 -10.50 15.72
N CYS A 47 9.94 -11.62 14.99
CA CYS A 47 11.02 -12.62 14.93
C CYS A 47 12.27 -12.13 14.15
N LEU A 48 12.17 -10.99 13.45
CA LEU A 48 13.21 -10.34 12.65
C LEU A 48 13.84 -11.17 11.52
N ARG A 49 13.38 -12.41 11.27
CA ARG A 49 13.86 -13.28 10.18
C ARG A 49 13.78 -12.63 8.81
N CYS A 50 12.73 -11.84 8.56
CA CYS A 50 12.55 -11.11 7.32
C CYS A 50 13.57 -9.97 7.10
N PHE A 51 14.39 -9.64 8.11
CA PHE A 51 15.51 -8.70 8.04
C PHE A 51 16.87 -9.41 8.08
N SER A 52 17.03 -10.41 8.95
CA SER A 52 18.33 -11.07 9.19
C SER A 52 18.66 -12.18 8.20
N GLU A 53 17.68 -12.77 7.52
CA GLU A 53 17.92 -13.84 6.55
C GLU A 53 18.02 -13.31 5.12
N LYS A 54 18.96 -13.86 4.32
CA LYS A 54 19.12 -13.49 2.90
C LYS A 54 17.84 -13.74 2.09
N LYS A 55 17.15 -14.87 2.30
CA LYS A 55 15.84 -15.12 1.66
C LYS A 55 14.74 -14.20 2.20
N GLY A 56 14.84 -13.75 3.46
CA GLY A 56 13.97 -12.74 4.04
C GLY A 56 12.51 -13.16 4.21
N ASN A 57 12.26 -14.47 4.33
CA ASN A 57 10.91 -14.98 4.50
C ASN A 57 10.41 -14.72 5.93
N CYS A 58 9.17 -14.26 6.06
CA CYS A 58 8.49 -14.21 7.35
C CYS A 58 8.24 -15.64 7.86
N THR A 59 8.17 -15.82 9.18
CA THR A 59 7.74 -17.11 9.78
C THR A 59 6.30 -17.48 9.40
N HIS A 60 5.50 -16.51 8.97
CA HIS A 60 4.16 -16.68 8.39
C HIS A 60 4.22 -16.62 6.86
N SER A 61 5.19 -17.32 6.27
CA SER A 61 5.46 -17.34 4.82
C SER A 61 4.27 -17.81 4.00
N ASP A 62 3.46 -18.72 4.56
CA ASP A 62 2.31 -19.34 3.89
C ASP A 62 1.28 -18.30 3.46
N TYR A 63 1.15 -17.21 4.22
CA TYR A 63 0.32 -16.06 3.87
C TYR A 63 1.11 -14.99 3.11
N THR A 64 2.26 -14.58 3.66
CA THR A 64 2.97 -13.38 3.22
C THR A 64 3.57 -13.51 1.82
N ILE A 65 4.02 -14.70 1.40
CA ILE A 65 4.57 -14.93 0.05
C ILE A 65 3.49 -14.76 -1.01
N SER A 66 2.30 -15.37 -0.79
CA SER A 66 1.17 -15.27 -1.72
C SER A 66 0.73 -13.82 -1.89
N ILE A 67 0.62 -13.09 -0.78
CA ILE A 67 0.26 -11.68 -0.78
C ILE A 67 1.34 -10.82 -1.47
N ARG A 68 2.63 -11.04 -1.17
CA ARG A 68 3.74 -10.31 -1.82
C ARG A 68 3.68 -10.47 -3.34
N LYS A 69 3.47 -11.69 -3.85
CA LYS A 69 3.33 -11.95 -5.29
C LYS A 69 2.17 -11.15 -5.91
N LYS A 70 1.02 -11.10 -5.25
CA LYS A 70 -0.15 -10.32 -5.69
C LYS A 70 0.14 -8.81 -5.70
N LEU A 71 0.87 -8.29 -4.71
CA LEU A 71 1.28 -6.89 -4.67
C LEU A 71 2.28 -6.55 -5.80
N LEU A 72 3.25 -7.44 -6.05
CA LEU A 72 4.25 -7.26 -7.10
C LEU A 72 3.66 -7.38 -8.52
N ALA A 73 2.63 -8.20 -8.72
CA ALA A 73 1.95 -8.33 -10.01
C ALA A 73 0.99 -7.16 -10.34
N ALA A 74 0.69 -6.30 -9.36
CA ALA A 74 -0.30 -5.22 -9.53
C ALA A 74 0.29 -3.99 -10.23
N ASP A 75 -0.54 -3.30 -11.03
CA ASP A 75 -0.27 -1.94 -11.52
C ASP A 75 -0.74 -0.89 -10.49
N LEU A 76 -1.84 -1.21 -9.80
CA LEU A 76 -2.47 -0.40 -8.76
C LEU A 76 -2.64 -1.22 -7.48
N ILE A 77 -2.10 -0.71 -6.38
CA ILE A 77 -2.34 -1.24 -5.04
C ILE A 77 -3.34 -0.33 -4.33
N ILE A 78 -4.44 -0.91 -3.83
CA ILE A 78 -5.43 -0.18 -3.04
C ILE A 78 -5.39 -0.70 -1.61
N LEU A 79 -5.09 0.16 -0.64
CA LEU A 79 -5.21 -0.16 0.78
C LEU A 79 -6.46 0.52 1.33
N THR A 80 -7.30 -0.23 2.02
CA THR A 80 -8.56 0.31 2.56
C THR A 80 -8.68 -0.01 4.04
N SER A 81 -9.15 0.96 4.82
CA SER A 81 -9.40 0.77 6.25
C SER A 81 -10.54 1.66 6.73
N PRO A 82 -11.58 1.14 7.41
CA PRO A 82 -12.35 2.00 8.28
C PRO A 82 -11.43 2.60 9.36
N VAL A 83 -11.82 3.74 9.92
CA VAL A 83 -11.07 4.37 11.02
C VAL A 83 -11.63 3.88 12.34
N TYR A 84 -10.81 3.17 13.10
CA TYR A 84 -11.09 2.77 14.47
C TYR A 84 -10.03 3.36 15.39
N SER A 85 -10.46 3.99 16.48
CA SER A 85 -9.58 4.65 17.46
C SER A 85 -8.57 5.60 16.82
N TYR A 86 -8.99 6.44 15.87
CA TYR A 86 -8.14 7.41 15.12
C TYR A 86 -7.05 6.82 14.19
N HIS A 87 -6.99 5.51 14.05
CA HIS A 87 -5.96 4.82 13.27
C HIS A 87 -6.55 3.92 12.19
N VAL A 88 -5.70 3.21 11.46
CA VAL A 88 -6.15 2.07 10.66
C VAL A 88 -6.69 0.96 11.58
N THR A 89 -7.44 0.02 11.02
CA THR A 89 -7.82 -1.22 11.70
C THR A 89 -6.58 -1.98 12.17
N GLY A 90 -6.68 -2.70 13.29
CA GLY A 90 -5.60 -3.54 13.79
C GLY A 90 -5.09 -4.53 12.72
N GLN A 91 -6.00 -5.10 11.94
CA GLN A 91 -5.65 -6.03 10.86
C GLN A 91 -4.81 -5.38 9.76
N MET A 92 -5.17 -4.16 9.32
CA MET A 92 -4.34 -3.39 8.39
C MET A 92 -2.95 -3.09 8.99
N LYS A 93 -2.85 -2.76 10.28
CA LYS A 93 -1.55 -2.55 10.93
C LYS A 93 -0.72 -3.83 10.92
N VAL A 94 -1.31 -4.98 11.24
CA VAL A 94 -0.66 -6.30 11.18
C VAL A 94 -0.15 -6.61 9.78
N PHE A 95 -0.96 -6.36 8.75
CA PHE A 95 -0.54 -6.49 7.37
C PHE A 95 0.69 -5.60 7.08
N LEU A 96 0.68 -4.32 7.47
CA LEU A 96 1.82 -3.43 7.24
C LEU A 96 3.09 -3.90 7.99
N ASP A 97 2.95 -4.46 9.20
CA ASP A 97 4.07 -4.96 10.00
C ASP A 97 4.77 -6.16 9.34
N HIS A 98 4.00 -7.06 8.71
CA HIS A 98 4.56 -8.21 7.99
C HIS A 98 5.38 -7.83 6.76
N PHE A 99 5.16 -6.65 6.18
CA PHE A 99 5.86 -6.15 5.00
C PHE A 99 6.82 -5.00 5.31
N ALA A 100 7.22 -4.84 6.57
CA ALA A 100 8.21 -3.84 6.98
C ALA A 100 9.58 -4.04 6.28
N ASN A 101 9.95 -5.28 5.94
CA ASN A 101 11.20 -5.56 5.22
C ASN A 101 11.25 -4.98 3.79
N MET A 102 10.08 -4.70 3.18
CA MET A 102 10.00 -4.03 1.88
C MET A 102 10.19 -2.50 1.97
N TRP A 103 10.37 -1.95 3.17
CA TRP A 103 10.61 -0.51 3.32
C TRP A 103 11.94 -0.11 2.70
N MET A 104 12.00 1.16 2.28
CA MET A 104 13.11 1.69 1.48
C MET A 104 14.45 1.64 2.20
N VAL A 105 14.46 1.68 3.52
CA VAL A 105 15.70 1.57 4.29
C VAL A 105 16.19 0.12 4.38
N HIS A 106 15.40 -0.87 3.94
CA HIS A 106 15.70 -2.30 3.98
C HIS A 106 15.78 -2.87 2.56
N ARG A 107 14.83 -3.69 2.11
CA ARG A 107 14.89 -4.37 0.81
C ARG A 107 13.66 -4.02 -0.03
N PRO A 108 13.54 -2.76 -0.54
CA PRO A 108 12.41 -2.37 -1.36
C PRO A 108 12.48 -3.07 -2.71
N GLU A 109 11.32 -3.37 -3.27
CA GLU A 109 11.17 -4.16 -4.50
C GLU A 109 11.19 -3.26 -5.74
N ARG A 110 12.00 -3.60 -6.75
CA ARG A 110 12.16 -2.76 -7.97
C ARG A 110 10.83 -2.47 -8.66
N ASP A 111 9.94 -3.46 -8.72
CA ASP A 111 8.65 -3.35 -9.40
C ASP A 111 7.72 -2.32 -8.75
N MET A 112 7.89 -2.03 -7.46
CA MET A 112 7.06 -1.05 -6.73
C MET A 112 7.24 0.37 -7.27
N PHE A 113 8.44 0.71 -7.76
CA PHE A 113 8.80 2.04 -8.25
C PHE A 113 8.11 2.45 -9.56
N ARG A 114 7.26 1.59 -10.13
CA ARG A 114 6.46 1.85 -11.32
C ARG A 114 4.94 1.73 -11.06
N LYS A 115 4.55 1.48 -9.80
CA LYS A 115 3.15 1.24 -9.42
C LYS A 115 2.44 2.51 -8.96
N GLN A 116 1.13 2.46 -9.02
CA GLN A 116 0.25 3.43 -8.38
C GLN A 116 -0.28 2.87 -7.06
N GLY A 117 -0.50 3.75 -6.09
CA GLY A 117 -1.13 3.44 -4.81
C GLY A 117 -2.40 4.26 -4.62
N LEU A 118 -3.42 3.68 -4.01
CA LEU A 118 -4.59 4.41 -3.52
C LEU A 118 -4.88 3.97 -2.10
N VAL A 119 -4.94 4.92 -1.17
CA VAL A 119 -5.33 4.64 0.22
C VAL A 119 -6.69 5.23 0.50
N ILE A 120 -7.60 4.40 1.01
CA ILE A 120 -9.01 4.75 1.27
C ILE A 120 -9.30 4.58 2.74
N ALA A 121 -9.87 5.62 3.37
CA ALA A 121 -10.33 5.53 4.74
C ALA A 121 -11.71 6.14 4.92
N THR A 122 -12.56 5.46 5.70
CA THR A 122 -13.91 5.95 6.02
C THR A 122 -14.11 6.05 7.52
N ALA A 123 -14.81 7.07 7.97
CA ALA A 123 -15.06 7.29 9.40
C ALA A 123 -16.45 7.88 9.66
N SER A 124 -16.89 7.82 10.91
CA SER A 124 -18.06 8.54 11.42
C SER A 124 -17.71 10.00 11.73
N GLY A 125 -17.13 10.69 10.75
CA GLY A 125 -16.63 12.06 10.88
C GLY A 125 -15.42 12.34 9.99
N PRO A 126 -14.92 13.58 9.95
CA PRO A 126 -13.76 13.97 9.13
C PRO A 126 -12.40 13.57 9.76
N VAL A 127 -12.33 12.45 10.48
CA VAL A 127 -11.18 12.03 11.31
C VAL A 127 -10.31 10.93 10.66
N TYR A 128 -10.13 10.98 9.35
CA TYR A 128 -9.41 9.92 8.60
C TYR A 128 -7.98 10.28 8.19
N ARG A 129 -7.50 11.49 8.50
CA ARG A 129 -6.23 12.01 7.97
C ARG A 129 -5.02 11.19 8.43
N LYS A 130 -4.99 10.75 9.70
CA LYS A 130 -3.91 9.94 10.27
C LYS A 130 -3.88 8.54 9.66
N SER A 131 -5.01 7.84 9.59
CA SER A 131 -5.11 6.52 8.94
C SER A 131 -4.69 6.54 7.46
N LEU A 132 -5.08 7.58 6.71
CA LEU A 132 -4.61 7.76 5.33
C LEU A 132 -3.10 8.00 5.25
N LYS A 133 -2.53 8.73 6.22
CA LYS A 133 -1.09 8.99 6.28
C LYS A 133 -0.31 7.71 6.54
N GLU A 134 -0.75 6.88 7.48
CA GLU A 134 -0.10 5.60 7.82
C GLU A 134 0.00 4.66 6.61
N MET A 135 -1.13 4.42 5.92
CA MET A 135 -1.14 3.59 4.71
C MET A 135 -0.31 4.24 3.59
N LYS A 136 -0.41 5.56 3.40
CA LYS A 136 0.36 6.25 2.35
C LYS A 136 1.86 6.17 2.62
N ASP A 137 2.28 6.40 3.86
CA ASP A 137 3.68 6.37 4.24
C ASP A 137 4.24 4.98 3.95
N SER A 138 3.51 3.92 4.31
CA SER A 138 3.93 2.54 4.00
C SER A 138 4.11 2.32 2.49
N LEU A 139 3.14 2.72 1.65
CA LEU A 139 3.30 2.59 0.19
C LEU A 139 4.47 3.43 -0.36
N ASP A 140 4.63 4.65 0.13
CA ASP A 140 5.76 5.50 -0.27
C ASP A 140 7.11 4.87 0.13
N PHE A 141 7.19 4.30 1.34
CA PHE A 141 8.39 3.59 1.81
C PHE A 141 8.60 2.25 1.10
N TRP A 142 7.58 1.58 0.59
CA TRP A 142 7.75 0.45 -0.33
C TRP A 142 8.21 0.87 -1.73
N GLY A 143 8.31 2.17 -2.01
CA GLY A 143 8.77 2.71 -3.28
C GLY A 143 7.65 3.02 -4.28
N VAL A 144 6.37 2.88 -3.91
CA VAL A 144 5.24 3.13 -4.83
C VAL A 144 5.33 4.52 -5.45
N ALA A 145 5.31 4.57 -6.78
CA ALA A 145 5.70 5.77 -7.52
C ALA A 145 4.80 6.98 -7.21
N LYS A 146 3.49 6.72 -7.13
CA LYS A 146 2.47 7.74 -6.93
C LYS A 146 1.31 7.20 -6.09
N THR A 147 1.08 7.81 -4.93
CA THR A 147 0.02 7.40 -3.99
C THR A 147 -1.06 8.46 -3.85
N TYR A 148 -2.31 8.11 -4.15
CA TYR A 148 -3.50 8.93 -3.96
C TYR A 148 -4.13 8.66 -2.58
N LYS A 149 -4.84 9.65 -2.03
CA LYS A 149 -5.55 9.53 -0.75
C LYS A 149 -7.03 9.83 -0.93
N MET A 150 -7.90 9.01 -0.38
CA MET A 150 -9.35 9.22 -0.37
C MET A 150 -9.95 8.94 1.01
N GLY A 151 -10.19 10.00 1.77
CA GLY A 151 -10.95 9.92 3.02
C GLY A 151 -12.41 10.32 2.86
N CYS A 152 -13.34 9.60 3.47
CA CYS A 152 -14.77 9.93 3.43
C CYS A 152 -15.39 9.87 4.84
N ALA A 153 -16.04 10.97 5.25
CA ALA A 153 -16.90 10.99 6.42
C ALA A 153 -18.27 10.45 6.01
N VAL A 154 -18.57 9.21 6.38
CA VAL A 154 -19.78 8.49 5.93
C VAL A 154 -20.88 8.45 6.99
N PHE A 155 -20.53 8.61 8.27
CA PHE A 155 -21.46 8.60 9.42
C PHE A 155 -22.36 7.35 9.50
N GLU A 156 -21.97 6.28 8.81
CA GLU A 156 -22.75 5.08 8.68
C GLU A 156 -21.83 3.91 8.35
N CYS A 157 -22.25 2.75 8.81
CA CYS A 157 -21.55 1.49 8.71
C CYS A 157 -22.06 0.70 7.48
N ASN A 158 -23.37 0.68 7.25
CA ASN A 158 -24.03 0.02 6.13
C ASN A 158 -24.18 0.97 4.93
N TRP A 159 -23.58 0.63 3.79
CA TRP A 159 -23.63 1.45 2.58
C TRP A 159 -25.06 1.78 2.12
N LYS A 160 -26.03 0.87 2.34
CA LYS A 160 -27.44 1.10 1.96
C LYS A 160 -28.03 2.31 2.68
N ASN A 161 -27.68 2.49 3.96
CA ASN A 161 -28.22 3.54 4.83
C ASN A 161 -27.52 4.90 4.67
N VAL A 162 -26.39 4.96 3.95
CA VAL A 162 -25.68 6.22 3.69
C VAL A 162 -26.60 7.18 2.93
N SER A 163 -26.67 8.43 3.37
CA SER A 163 -27.54 9.44 2.77
C SER A 163 -27.22 9.69 1.29
N PRO A 164 -28.22 10.00 0.45
CA PRO A 164 -28.02 10.26 -0.98
C PRO A 164 -26.96 11.35 -1.26
N ARG A 165 -26.97 12.42 -0.45
CA ARG A 165 -26.00 13.52 -0.55
C ARG A 165 -24.56 13.05 -0.31
N ILE A 166 -24.34 12.15 0.64
CA ILE A 166 -22.99 11.58 0.88
C ILE A 166 -22.61 10.64 -0.26
N LYS A 167 -23.53 9.78 -0.72
CA LYS A 167 -23.29 8.88 -1.86
C LYS A 167 -22.87 9.65 -3.12
N GLU A 168 -23.54 10.76 -3.42
CA GLU A 168 -23.20 11.61 -4.56
C GLU A 168 -21.80 12.24 -4.43
N LYS A 169 -21.47 12.80 -3.26
CA LYS A 169 -20.13 13.35 -2.96
C LYS A 169 -19.05 12.28 -3.12
N VAL A 170 -19.30 11.08 -2.61
CA VAL A 170 -18.42 9.93 -2.74
C VAL A 170 -18.23 9.57 -4.22
N SER A 171 -19.32 9.43 -4.99
CA SER A 171 -19.28 9.09 -6.42
C SER A 171 -18.46 10.10 -7.24
N LYS A 172 -18.65 11.40 -6.99
CA LYS A 172 -17.84 12.47 -7.62
C LYS A 172 -16.35 12.32 -7.28
N LYS A 173 -16.03 11.92 -6.04
CA LYS A 173 -14.64 11.74 -5.59
C LYS A 173 -14.00 10.48 -6.14
N THR A 174 -14.72 9.36 -6.14
CA THR A 174 -14.25 8.08 -6.71
C THR A 174 -13.97 8.26 -8.19
N LYS A 175 -14.83 8.97 -8.93
CA LYS A 175 -14.61 9.30 -10.34
C LYS A 175 -13.34 10.11 -10.59
N LYS A 176 -13.18 11.22 -9.87
CA LYS A 176 -11.95 12.04 -9.99
C LYS A 176 -10.67 11.26 -9.68
N ILE A 177 -10.72 10.27 -8.79
CA ILE A 177 -9.57 9.41 -8.46
C ILE A 177 -9.34 8.38 -9.57
N ALA A 178 -10.40 7.71 -10.03
CA ALA A 178 -10.32 6.75 -11.13
C ALA A 178 -9.73 7.39 -12.39
N ASP A 179 -10.21 8.58 -12.78
CA ASP A 179 -9.69 9.32 -13.93
C ASP A 179 -8.17 9.60 -13.82
N LYS A 180 -7.69 9.92 -12.61
CA LYS A 180 -6.27 10.15 -12.35
C LYS A 180 -5.46 8.85 -12.45
N VAL A 181 -5.99 7.76 -11.92
CA VAL A 181 -5.36 6.43 -11.97
C VAL A 181 -5.23 5.94 -13.41
N ILE A 182 -6.31 6.03 -14.19
CA ILE A 182 -6.36 5.64 -15.59
C ILE A 182 -5.37 6.46 -16.41
N ARG A 183 -5.40 7.79 -16.28
CA ARG A 183 -4.51 8.70 -17.02
C ARG A 183 -3.03 8.42 -16.78
N ASN A 184 -2.67 8.03 -15.57
CA ASN A 184 -1.29 7.79 -15.15
C ASN A 184 -0.85 6.32 -15.32
N ASN A 185 -1.72 5.43 -15.80
CA ASN A 185 -1.38 4.03 -15.99
C ASN A 185 -0.16 3.85 -16.90
N GLY A 186 0.84 3.09 -16.45
CA GLY A 186 2.11 2.88 -17.16
C GLY A 186 3.02 4.12 -17.29
N LYS A 187 2.59 5.29 -16.82
CA LYS A 187 3.30 6.58 -17.02
C LYS A 187 3.91 7.14 -15.73
N VAL A 188 3.64 6.51 -14.58
CA VAL A 188 4.12 7.03 -13.29
C VAL A 188 5.62 6.89 -13.13
N LYS A 189 6.22 7.91 -12.54
CA LYS A 189 7.58 7.90 -12.02
C LYS A 189 7.55 8.25 -10.54
N PRO A 190 8.50 7.77 -9.73
CA PRO A 190 8.53 8.08 -8.30
C PRO A 190 8.49 9.58 -8.04
N CYS A 191 7.57 10.00 -7.18
CA CYS A 191 7.44 11.38 -6.74
C CYS A 191 8.70 11.85 -5.97
N PHE A 192 8.84 13.16 -5.80
CA PHE A 192 9.99 13.75 -5.11
C PHE A 192 10.26 13.10 -3.74
N ARG A 193 9.21 12.86 -2.95
CA ARG A 193 9.33 12.24 -1.63
C ARG A 193 9.95 10.83 -1.70
N VAL A 194 9.49 9.99 -2.63
CA VAL A 194 10.01 8.62 -2.80
C VAL A 194 11.47 8.66 -3.29
N ARG A 195 11.80 9.54 -4.23
CA ARG A 195 13.19 9.73 -4.69
C ARG A 195 14.11 10.20 -3.57
N LYS A 196 13.66 11.16 -2.75
CA LYS A 196 14.41 11.66 -1.60
C LYS A 196 14.71 10.52 -0.62
N TRP A 197 13.70 9.75 -0.22
CA TRP A 197 13.90 8.61 0.67
C TRP A 197 14.80 7.54 0.08
N PHE A 198 14.75 7.32 -1.23
CA PHE A 198 15.63 6.35 -1.88
C PHE A 198 17.09 6.78 -1.78
N LEU A 199 17.38 8.06 -2.05
CA LEU A 199 18.73 8.59 -1.96
C LEU A 199 19.26 8.59 -0.53
N ILE A 200 18.41 8.94 0.45
CA ILE A 200 18.76 8.85 1.87
C ILE A 200 19.06 7.39 2.24
N SER A 201 18.19 6.45 1.87
CA SER A 201 18.37 5.03 2.18
C SER A 201 19.64 4.47 1.53
N SER A 202 19.91 4.82 0.27
CA SER A 202 21.16 4.46 -0.41
C SER A 202 22.39 4.98 0.32
N MET A 203 22.34 6.20 0.86
CA MET A 203 23.45 6.80 1.61
C MET A 203 23.63 6.09 2.96
N LEU A 204 22.54 5.84 3.69
CA LEU A 204 22.57 5.11 4.97
C LEU A 204 23.14 3.70 4.78
N GLN A 205 22.71 2.99 3.74
CA GLN A 205 23.21 1.65 3.43
C GLN A 205 24.70 1.66 3.04
N LYS A 206 25.16 2.71 2.34
CA LYS A 206 26.56 2.83 1.92
C LYS A 206 27.51 3.17 3.08
N HIS A 207 27.09 4.03 4.00
CA HIS A 207 27.99 4.63 4.99
C HIS A 207 27.76 4.14 6.43
N ILE A 208 26.54 3.74 6.78
CA ILE A 208 26.23 3.19 8.11
C ILE A 208 26.14 1.67 8.04
N GLY A 209 25.37 1.15 7.08
CA GLY A 209 25.31 -0.28 6.78
C GLY A 209 24.97 -1.18 7.97
N SER A 210 24.00 -0.79 8.81
CA SER A 210 23.68 -1.46 10.08
C SER A 210 23.23 -2.92 9.95
N ASN A 211 22.70 -3.33 8.79
CA ASN A 211 22.33 -4.70 8.49
C ASN A 211 23.08 -5.21 7.25
N PRO A 212 24.03 -6.15 7.38
CA PRO A 212 24.82 -6.66 6.26
C PRO A 212 23.98 -7.26 5.11
N VAL A 213 22.83 -7.88 5.43
CA VAL A 213 21.94 -8.48 4.42
C VAL A 213 21.27 -7.42 3.57
N ASP A 214 20.87 -6.30 4.18
CA ASP A 214 20.30 -5.17 3.44
C ASP A 214 21.40 -4.52 2.58
N VAL A 215 22.61 -4.29 3.11
CA VAL A 215 23.73 -3.72 2.34
C VAL A 215 24.04 -4.56 1.12
N GLU A 216 24.11 -5.89 1.28
CA GLU A 216 24.37 -6.81 0.17
C GLU A 216 23.26 -6.73 -0.88
N TYR A 217 21.99 -6.73 -0.46
CA TYR A 217 20.87 -6.53 -1.38
C TYR A 217 20.99 -5.22 -2.19
N TRP A 218 21.29 -4.10 -1.53
CA TRP A 218 21.47 -2.81 -2.22
C TRP A 218 22.66 -2.81 -3.19
N ARG A 219 23.73 -3.52 -2.82
CA ARG A 219 24.92 -3.71 -3.67
C ARG A 219 24.59 -4.55 -4.90
N GLU A 220 23.93 -5.70 -4.73
CA GLU A 220 23.46 -6.59 -5.81
C GLU A 220 22.51 -5.84 -6.77
N GLN A 221 21.63 -4.98 -6.24
CA GLN A 221 20.77 -4.14 -7.07
C GLN A 221 21.52 -3.02 -7.83
N GLY A 222 22.76 -2.72 -7.44
CA GLY A 222 23.58 -1.61 -7.92
C GLY A 222 23.15 -0.24 -7.39
N TRP A 223 22.30 -0.23 -6.37
CA TRP A 223 21.64 0.98 -5.87
C TRP A 223 22.52 1.85 -4.98
N LEU A 224 23.61 1.30 -4.43
CA LEU A 224 24.63 2.06 -3.69
C LEU A 224 25.43 3.04 -4.59
N ASN A 225 25.30 2.91 -5.91
CA ASN A 225 26.03 3.68 -6.91
C ASN A 225 25.08 4.55 -7.75
N LYS A 226 25.19 4.52 -9.08
CA LYS A 226 24.42 5.39 -10.01
C LYS A 226 23.08 4.78 -10.45
N LYS A 227 22.88 3.46 -10.33
CA LYS A 227 21.67 2.77 -10.81
C LYS A 227 20.44 3.16 -9.98
N ARG A 228 19.29 3.31 -10.64
CA ARG A 228 18.03 3.70 -9.98
C ARG A 228 16.90 2.76 -10.43
N PRO A 229 16.00 2.32 -9.53
CA PRO A 229 14.97 1.34 -9.88
C PRO A 229 13.95 1.86 -10.91
N TRP A 230 13.79 3.17 -11.00
CA TRP A 230 12.90 3.84 -11.97
C TRP A 230 13.60 4.31 -13.26
N LYS A 231 14.89 4.02 -13.44
CA LYS A 231 15.58 4.21 -14.73
C LYS A 231 15.73 2.86 -15.42
N ASN A 232 15.62 2.84 -16.74
CA ASN A 232 15.96 1.68 -17.54
C ASN A 232 17.47 1.47 -17.50
#